data_AF-A0A2V8QK85-F1
#
_entry.id   AF-A0A2V8QK85-F1
#
_cell.length_a   1.000
_cell.length_b   1.000
_cell.length_c   1.000
_cell.angle_alpha   90.00
_cell.angle_beta   90.00
_cell.angle_gamma   90.00
#
_symmetry.space_group_name_H-M   'P 1'
#
loop_
_entity.id
_entity.type
_entity.pdbx_description
1 polymer ?
#
loop_
_entity_poly.entity_id
_entity_poly.type
_entity_poly.pdbx_seq_one_letter_code
_entity_poly.pdbx_strand_id
1 'polypeptide(L)'
;RSVQSGTGPNGVEIELTSNREFLPQGEMLTLRVGSQEFKLSHYPSTGETTRVIFSLTSQEFAQVNQGDSVFVDYGSGASRWNFGKVDKSLLNR
;
A
#
# COMPACT_ATOMS: atom_id res chain seq x y z
N ARG A 1 -7.74 4.94 -9.44
CA ARG A 1 -6.76 4.49 -8.44
C ARG A 1 -6.55 3.00 -8.66
N SER A 2 -5.33 2.50 -8.54
CA SER A 2 -5.00 1.09 -8.80
C SER A 2 -4.04 0.53 -7.75
N VAL A 3 -4.05 -0.80 -7.62
CA VAL A 3 -3.16 -1.59 -6.78
C VAL A 3 -2.42 -2.57 -7.68
N GLN A 4 -1.10 -2.65 -7.55
CA GLN A 4 -0.26 -3.64 -8.22
C GLN A 4 0.69 -4.25 -7.19
N SER A 5 1.04 -5.52 -7.33
CA SER A 5 2.16 -6.08 -6.57
C SER A 5 3.36 -6.34 -7.44
N GLY A 6 4.50 -6.51 -6.80
CA GLY A 6 5.62 -7.28 -7.33
C GLY A 6 6.37 -8.01 -6.22
N THR A 7 7.42 -8.72 -6.60
CA THR A 7 8.40 -9.25 -5.64
C THR A 7 9.49 -8.20 -5.44
N GLY A 8 9.72 -7.81 -4.19
CA GLY A 8 10.76 -6.86 -3.80
C GLY A 8 11.84 -7.51 -2.94
N PRO A 9 12.91 -6.77 -2.58
CA PRO A 9 14.02 -7.29 -1.79
C PRO A 9 13.60 -7.80 -0.40
N ASN A 10 12.49 -7.29 0.13
CA ASN A 10 11.95 -7.66 1.45
C ASN A 10 10.83 -8.72 1.37
N GLY A 11 10.43 -9.16 0.18
CA GLY A 11 9.32 -10.09 -0.03
C GLY A 11 8.35 -9.58 -1.09
N VAL A 12 7.30 -8.88 -0.67
CA VAL A 12 6.23 -8.37 -1.53
C VAL A 12 6.25 -6.85 -1.51
N GLU A 13 6.19 -6.24 -2.70
CA GLU A 13 5.96 -4.81 -2.84
C GLU A 13 4.54 -4.57 -3.34
N ILE A 14 3.84 -3.62 -2.73
CA ILE A 14 2.50 -3.18 -3.13
C ILE A 14 2.61 -1.74 -3.60
N GLU A 15 2.48 -1.54 -4.91
CA GLU A 15 2.43 -0.23 -5.53
C GLU A 15 0.97 0.26 -5.60
N LEU A 16 0.77 1.49 -5.11
CA LEU A 16 -0.53 2.14 -5.08
C LEU A 16 -0.46 3.41 -5.91
N THR A 17 -1.32 3.52 -6.92
CA THR A 17 -1.41 4.68 -7.80
C THR A 17 -2.70 5.46 -7.57
N SER A 18 -2.57 6.77 -7.36
CA SER A 18 -3.69 7.67 -7.10
C SER A 18 -3.65 8.92 -7.97
N ASN A 19 -4.82 9.44 -8.32
CA ASN A 19 -4.99 10.76 -8.96
C ASN A 19 -4.83 11.93 -7.99
N ARG A 20 -4.58 11.62 -6.71
CA ARG A 20 -4.24 12.56 -5.64
C ARG A 20 -2.92 12.12 -5.03
N GLU A 21 -1.99 13.04 -4.93
CA GLU A 21 -0.66 12.81 -4.35
C GLU A 21 -0.74 12.30 -2.92
N PHE A 22 0.18 11.42 -2.54
CA PHE A 22 0.44 11.03 -1.17
C PHE A 22 1.50 11.97 -0.61
N LEU A 23 1.16 13.20 -0.25
CA LEU A 23 2.14 14.12 0.32
C LEU A 23 2.30 13.83 1.82
N PRO A 24 3.51 13.70 2.39
CA PRO A 24 3.67 13.60 3.83
C PRO A 24 3.10 14.86 4.52
N GLN A 25 2.13 14.70 5.43
CA GLN A 25 1.54 15.82 6.19
C GLN A 25 2.15 15.94 7.60
N GLY A 26 3.44 15.64 7.74
CA GLY A 26 4.10 15.48 9.05
C GLY A 26 3.84 14.11 9.72
N GLU A 27 3.01 13.26 9.11
CA GLU A 27 2.73 11.89 9.53
C GLU A 27 3.16 10.89 8.44
N MET A 28 3.57 9.69 8.85
CA MET A 28 3.92 8.61 7.93
C MET A 28 2.67 7.99 7.29
N LEU A 29 2.76 7.67 6.00
CA LEU A 29 1.72 6.91 5.32
C LEU A 29 1.65 5.50 5.92
N THR A 30 0.43 5.03 6.12
CA THR A 30 0.12 3.69 6.61
C THR A 30 -0.82 3.02 5.62
N LEU A 31 -0.37 1.91 5.04
CA LEU A 31 -1.22 1.00 4.27
C LEU A 31 -1.96 0.09 5.25
N ARG A 32 -3.27 0.06 5.13
CA ARG A 32 -4.15 -0.81 5.91
C ARG A 32 -4.82 -1.78 4.96
N VAL A 33 -4.71 -3.06 5.30
CA VAL A 33 -5.30 -4.15 4.53
C VAL A 33 -6.03 -5.07 5.50
N GLY A 34 -7.36 -5.03 5.47
CA GLY A 34 -8.16 -5.73 6.47
C GLY A 34 -7.83 -5.24 7.88
N SER A 35 -7.30 -6.12 8.73
CA SER A 35 -6.82 -5.80 10.08
C SER A 35 -5.32 -5.52 10.18
N GLN A 36 -4.57 -5.60 9.08
CA GLN A 36 -3.12 -5.43 9.05
C GLN A 36 -2.75 -3.98 8.74
N GLU A 37 -1.64 -3.51 9.32
CA GLU A 37 -1.09 -2.17 9.09
C GLU A 37 0.39 -2.26 8.66
N PHE A 38 0.75 -1.54 7.61
CA PHE A 38 2.11 -1.51 7.06
C PHE A 38 2.57 -0.06 6.90
N LYS A 39 3.76 0.25 7.42
CA LYS A 39 4.33 1.62 7.43
C LYS A 39 5.62 1.74 6.63
N LEU A 40 6.22 0.61 6.26
CA LEU A 40 7.41 0.60 5.44
C LEU A 40 7.02 0.93 4.00
N SER A 41 7.35 2.15 3.56
CA SER A 41 7.02 2.62 2.23
C SER A 41 8.11 3.52 1.67
N HIS A 42 8.17 3.62 0.35
CA HIS A 42 9.00 4.55 -0.38
C HIS A 42 8.28 5.11 -1.61
N TYR A 43 8.73 6.26 -2.10
CA TYR A 43 8.31 6.79 -3.38
C TYR A 43 9.20 6.23 -4.50
N PRO A 44 8.69 6.14 -5.74
CA PRO A 44 9.52 5.84 -6.89
C PRO A 44 10.73 6.78 -7.00
N SER A 45 11.84 6.27 -7.52
CA SER A 45 13.08 7.06 -7.73
C SER A 45 12.90 8.23 -8.71
N THR A 46 11.82 8.23 -9.51
CA THR A 46 11.41 9.32 -10.39
C THR A 46 10.93 10.56 -9.63
N GLY A 47 10.63 10.44 -8.32
CA GLY A 47 10.17 11.53 -7.47
C GLY A 47 8.67 11.83 -7.57
N GLU A 48 7.91 11.00 -8.30
CA GLU A 48 6.45 11.16 -8.38
C GLU A 48 5.76 10.81 -7.06
N THR A 49 4.86 11.68 -6.62
CA THR A 49 4.12 11.58 -5.34
C THR A 49 2.71 10.98 -5.53
N THR A 50 2.30 10.73 -6.77
CA THR A 50 1.04 10.05 -7.12
C THR A 50 1.10 8.54 -6.97
N ARG A 51 2.29 8.02 -6.64
CA ARG A 51 2.57 6.60 -6.44
C ARG A 51 3.31 6.41 -5.13
N VAL A 52 2.98 5.36 -4.41
CA VAL A 52 3.72 4.93 -3.21
C VAL A 52 3.84 3.42 -3.23
N ILE A 53 5.01 2.93 -2.85
CA ILE A 53 5.35 1.51 -2.82
C ILE A 53 5.50 1.12 -1.36
N PHE A 54 4.64 0.22 -0.89
CA PHE A 54 4.74 -0.39 0.43
C PHE A 54 5.49 -1.70 0.34
N SER A 55 6.46 -1.91 1.22
CA SER A 55 7.20 -3.17 1.31
C SER A 55 6.66 -4.01 2.46
N LEU A 56 6.26 -5.23 2.15
CA LEU A 56 5.77 -6.23 3.08
C LEU A 56 6.70 -7.44 3.03
N THR A 57 6.88 -8.11 4.16
CA THR A 57 7.46 -9.45 4.18
C THR A 57 6.48 -10.48 3.64
N SER A 58 6.99 -11.61 3.17
CA SER A 58 6.13 -12.72 2.73
C SER A 58 5.22 -13.25 3.84
N GLN A 59 5.66 -13.16 5.11
CA GLN A 59 4.87 -13.57 6.27
C GLN A 59 3.71 -12.60 6.53
N GLU A 60 3.97 -11.30 6.47
CA GLU A 60 2.93 -10.25 6.56
C GLU A 60 1.91 -10.39 5.42
N PHE A 61 2.38 -10.60 4.20
CA PHE A 61 1.51 -10.80 3.05
C PHE A 61 0.64 -12.06 3.17
N ALA A 62 1.15 -13.12 3.82
CA ALA A 62 0.37 -14.32 4.08
C ALA A 62 -0.82 -14.07 5.02
N GLN A 63 -0.75 -13.06 5.90
CA GLN A 63 -1.83 -12.69 6.82
C GLN A 63 -2.94 -11.85 6.18
N VAL A 64 -2.67 -11.23 5.03
CA VAL A 64 -3.68 -10.51 4.23
C VAL A 64 -4.64 -11.54 3.65
N ASN A 65 -5.95 -11.27 3.59
CA ASN A 65 -6.94 -12.17 2.99
C ASN A 65 -7.44 -11.64 1.64
N GLN A 66 -7.92 -12.57 0.79
CA GLN A 66 -8.66 -12.20 -0.41
C GLN A 66 -9.89 -11.38 -0.01
N GLY A 67 -10.13 -10.25 -0.67
CA GLY A 67 -11.30 -9.41 -0.41
C GLY A 67 -11.15 -8.42 0.75
N ASP A 68 -10.00 -8.41 1.45
CA ASP A 68 -9.72 -7.43 2.49
C ASP A 68 -9.74 -6.01 1.94
N SER A 69 -10.29 -5.05 2.70
CA SER A 69 -10.33 -3.66 2.25
C SER A 69 -8.93 -3.06 2.27
N VAL A 70 -8.55 -2.35 1.19
CA VAL A 70 -7.25 -1.69 1.03
C VAL A 70 -7.43 -0.19 1.13
N PHE A 71 -6.71 0.43 2.07
CA PHE A 71 -6.71 1.87 2.21
C PHE A 71 -5.36 2.39 2.69
N VAL A 72 -5.02 3.61 2.28
CA VAL A 72 -3.88 4.36 2.82
C VAL A 72 -4.42 5.50 3.65
N ASP A 73 -3.82 5.75 4.81
CA ASP A 73 -4.04 6.95 5.60
C ASP A 73 -2.75 7.38 6.30
N TYR A 74 -2.81 8.47 7.07
CA TYR A 74 -1.68 8.95 7.86
C TYR A 74 -1.62 8.32 9.27
N GLY A 75 -2.25 7.17 9.48
CA GLY A 75 -2.37 6.53 10.80
C GLY A 75 -3.46 7.12 11.69
N SER A 76 -3.74 8.43 11.58
CA SER A 76 -4.81 9.15 12.27
C SER A 76 -6.21 8.96 11.65
N GLY A 77 -6.28 8.38 10.43
CA GLY A 77 -7.53 8.11 9.72
C GLY A 77 -8.23 9.33 9.11
N ALA A 78 -7.71 10.54 9.30
CA ALA A 78 -8.35 11.80 8.88
C ALA A 78 -8.36 11.99 7.34
N SER A 79 -7.34 11.51 6.64
CA SER A 79 -7.27 11.50 5.18
C SER A 79 -7.06 10.09 4.69
N ARG A 80 -8.01 9.57 3.91
CA ARG A 80 -8.01 8.17 3.45
C ARG A 80 -8.06 8.06 1.94
N TRP A 81 -7.13 7.29 1.37
CA TRP A 81 -7.23 6.78 0.01
C TRP A 81 -7.81 5.37 0.06
N ASN A 82 -9.03 5.19 -0.45
CA ASN A 82 -9.63 3.88 -0.63
C ASN A 82 -9.21 3.31 -1.99
N PHE A 83 -8.71 2.06 -2.00
CA PHE A 83 -8.27 1.30 -3.17
C PHE A 83 -9.16 0.09 -3.48
N GLY A 84 -10.26 -0.06 -2.75
CA GLY A 84 -11.20 -1.17 -2.91
C GLY A 84 -10.79 -2.35 -2.05
N LYS A 85 -10.77 -3.54 -2.66
CA LYS A 85 -10.50 -4.80 -1.98
C LYS A 85 -9.27 -5.48 -2.58
N VAL A 86 -8.57 -6.24 -1.75
CA VAL A 86 -7.47 -7.11 -2.15
C VAL A 86 -7.98 -8.12 -3.16
N ASP A 87 -7.29 -8.18 -4.29
CA ASP A 87 -7.34 -9.31 -5.18
C ASP A 87 -5.96 -9.97 -5.23
N LYS A 88 -5.78 -11.06 -4.48
CA LYS A 88 -4.53 -11.81 -4.43
C LYS A 88 -4.12 -12.39 -5.78
N SER A 89 -5.04 -12.52 -6.73
CA SER A 89 -4.68 -12.93 -8.10
C SER A 89 -3.85 -11.86 -8.81
N LEU A 90 -4.03 -10.58 -8.44
CA LEU A 90 -3.22 -9.45 -8.91
C LEU A 90 -1.93 -9.27 -8.11
N LEU A 91 -1.87 -9.90 -6.92
CA LEU A 91 -0.78 -9.70 -5.96
C LEU A 91 0.33 -10.79 -6.03
N ASN A 92 0.23 -11.73 -6.97
CA ASN A 92 1.13 -12.88 -7.13
C ASN A 92 1.69 -12.98 -8.57
N ARG A 93 1.73 -11.86 -9.29
CA ARG A 93 2.27 -11.73 -10.64
C ARG A 93 3.59 -10.98 -10.65
#